data_AF-A0A425W0M1-F1
#
_entry.id   AF-A0A425W0M1-F1
#
_cell.length_a   1.000
_cell.length_b   1.000
_cell.length_c   1.000
_cell.angle_alpha   90.00
_cell.angle_beta   90.00
_cell.angle_gamma   90.00
#
_symmetry.space_group_name_H-M   'P 1'
#
loop_
_entity.id
_entity.type
_entity.pdbx_description
1 polymer ?
#
loop_
_entity_poly.entity_id
_entity_poly.type
_entity_poly.pdbx_seq_one_letter_code
_entity_poly.pdbx_strand_id
1 'polypeptide(L)'
;MAEKRYNVCIVGGGSTYTPGFLKSFVRLQKDFPLSRLVLFDIDGPRQEPVGKFGEILFHEMYPDAEISYTTDEKTAYTGMDFIFMQMRSGGLEGRWSDEHTCFDHGIIGQETVGAGGMAYGMRSIGDMIHAIHAIRQYSPNAWCLNYSNPAAIVAEALRREFPDDKRILNICDQ
;
A
#
# COMPACT_ATOMS: atom_id res chain seq x y z
N MET A 1 -0.43 -27.91 17.38
CA MET A 1 -0.93 -27.36 16.11
C MET A 1 0.16 -26.44 15.59
N ALA A 2 0.50 -26.48 14.30
CA ALA A 2 1.48 -25.55 13.76
C ALA A 2 0.99 -24.11 13.96
N GLU A 3 1.88 -23.21 14.39
CA GLU A 3 1.57 -21.80 14.61
C GLU A 3 1.18 -21.16 13.27
N LYS A 4 0.04 -20.45 13.24
CA LYS A 4 -0.49 -19.89 11.99
C LYS A 4 0.38 -18.71 11.56
N ARG A 5 1.03 -18.83 10.40
CA ARG A 5 1.85 -17.78 9.79
C ARG A 5 1.11 -17.12 8.63
N TYR A 6 1.42 -15.86 8.35
CA TYR A 6 0.71 -15.05 7.36
C TYR A 6 1.56 -14.68 6.14
N ASN A 7 0.94 -14.64 4.98
CA ASN A 7 1.50 -14.09 3.75
C ASN A 7 1.01 -12.65 3.56
N VAL A 8 1.94 -11.71 3.41
CA VAL A 8 1.63 -10.29 3.35
C VAL A 8 2.23 -9.66 2.10
N CYS A 9 1.49 -8.74 1.48
CA CYS A 9 2.02 -7.84 0.46
C CYS A 9 1.89 -6.37 0.92
N ILE A 10 2.90 -5.55 0.63
CA ILE A 10 2.81 -4.09 0.75
C ILE A 10 2.75 -3.49 -0.67
N VAL A 11 1.64 -2.83 -0.99
CA VAL A 11 1.45 -2.07 -2.24
C VAL A 11 1.93 -0.63 -2.02
N GLY A 12 2.83 -0.16 -2.88
CA GLY A 12 3.61 1.06 -2.64
C GLY A 12 4.89 0.75 -1.85
N GLY A 13 5.57 -0.35 -2.19
CA GLY A 13 6.78 -0.82 -1.54
C GLY A 13 7.93 0.18 -1.58
N GLY A 14 8.01 1.03 -2.61
CA GLY A 14 9.01 2.10 -2.74
C GLY A 14 8.71 3.37 -1.92
N SER A 15 7.71 3.33 -1.02
CA SER A 15 7.46 4.42 -0.09
C SER A 15 8.60 4.57 0.93
N THR A 16 8.89 5.81 1.32
CA THR A 16 9.81 6.12 2.42
C THR A 16 9.28 5.66 3.78
N TYR A 17 7.99 5.29 3.87
CA TYR A 17 7.37 4.72 5.07
C TYR A 17 7.53 3.21 5.18
N THR A 18 7.81 2.49 4.09
CA THR A 18 7.97 1.03 4.09
C THR A 18 9.03 0.53 5.08
N PRO A 19 10.22 1.17 5.23
CA PRO A 19 11.17 0.75 6.26
C PRO A 19 10.60 0.72 7.69
N GLY A 20 9.63 1.59 7.99
CA GLY A 20 8.90 1.58 9.26
C GLY A 20 7.99 0.36 9.43
N PHE A 21 7.32 -0.06 8.35
CA PHE A 21 6.55 -1.32 8.31
C PHE A 21 7.47 -2.52 8.52
N LEU A 22 8.58 -2.60 7.80
CA LEU A 22 9.55 -3.70 7.90
C LEU A 22 10.06 -3.86 9.33
N LYS A 23 10.48 -2.75 9.97
CA LYS A 23 10.89 -2.75 11.39
C LYS A 23 9.75 -3.17 12.32
N SER A 24 8.51 -2.79 12.01
CA SER A 24 7.35 -3.17 12.82
C SER A 24 7.03 -4.65 12.70
N PHE A 25 7.13 -5.25 11.52
CA PHE A 25 6.96 -6.70 11.33
C PHE A 25 8.02 -7.51 12.09
N VAL A 26 9.29 -7.09 12.03
CA VAL A 26 10.37 -7.69 12.84
C VAL A 26 10.06 -7.60 14.34
N ARG A 27 9.62 -6.43 14.82
CA ARG A 27 9.27 -6.23 16.24
C ARG A 27 8.08 -7.09 16.67
N LEU A 28 7.09 -7.25 15.80
CA LEU A 28 5.82 -7.94 16.06
C LEU A 28 5.83 -9.41 15.64
N GLN A 29 6.98 -9.98 15.29
CA GLN A 29 7.10 -11.35 14.74
C GLN A 29 6.48 -12.46 15.60
N LYS A 30 6.30 -12.24 16.91
CA LYS A 30 5.63 -13.18 17.81
C LYS A 30 4.10 -13.06 17.79
N ASP A 31 3.59 -11.82 17.69
CA ASP A 31 2.15 -11.54 17.73
C ASP A 31 1.52 -11.65 16.33
N PHE A 32 2.32 -11.39 15.29
CA PHE A 32 1.93 -11.46 13.89
C PHE A 32 3.02 -12.16 13.06
N PRO A 33 3.14 -13.49 13.21
CA PRO A 33 4.20 -14.26 12.55
C PRO A 33 3.98 -14.30 11.04
N LEU A 34 4.95 -13.80 10.27
CA LEU A 34 4.95 -13.86 8.82
C LEU A 34 5.56 -15.16 8.33
N SER A 35 5.02 -15.73 7.25
CA SER A 35 5.71 -16.73 6.43
C SER A 35 6.45 -16.05 5.28
N ARG A 36 5.79 -15.10 4.62
CA ARG A 36 6.30 -14.39 3.44
C ARG A 36 5.82 -12.94 3.43
N LEU A 37 6.70 -12.03 3.04
CA LEU A 37 6.43 -10.61 2.79
C LEU A 37 6.86 -10.24 1.37
N VAL A 38 5.97 -9.63 0.59
CA VAL A 38 6.29 -9.15 -0.76
C VAL A 38 6.05 -7.65 -0.86
N LEU A 39 7.07 -6.91 -1.28
CA LEU A 39 6.92 -5.50 -1.62
C LEU A 39 6.55 -5.37 -3.09
N PHE A 40 5.49 -4.63 -3.38
CA PHE A 40 5.07 -4.31 -4.73
C PHE A 40 5.06 -2.81 -4.96
N ASP A 41 5.65 -2.39 -6.06
CA ASP A 41 5.59 -1.03 -6.56
C ASP A 41 5.64 -1.07 -8.09
N ILE A 42 5.04 -0.08 -8.73
CA ILE A 42 5.12 0.10 -10.18
C ILE A 42 6.46 0.71 -10.59
N ASP A 43 7.14 1.40 -9.67
CA ASP A 43 8.44 2.03 -9.86
C ASP A 43 9.56 1.16 -9.25
N GLY A 44 10.13 0.30 -10.10
CA GLY A 44 11.22 -0.62 -9.72
C GLY A 44 12.46 0.10 -9.17
N PRO A 45 13.03 1.10 -9.87
CA PRO A 45 14.17 1.87 -9.38
C PRO A 45 13.93 2.55 -8.02
N ARG A 46 12.72 3.07 -7.78
CA ARG A 46 12.35 3.64 -6.47
C ARG A 46 12.22 2.57 -5.39
N GLN A 47 11.69 1.40 -5.72
CA GLN A 47 11.50 0.30 -4.78
C GLN A 47 12.79 -0.41 -4.40
N GLU A 48 13.74 -0.55 -5.33
CA GLU A 48 14.94 -1.38 -5.15
C GLU A 48 15.74 -1.06 -3.88
N PRO A 49 16.04 0.21 -3.51
CA PRO A 49 16.75 0.50 -2.27
C PRO A 49 16.01 0.04 -1.01
N VAL A 50 14.67 0.14 -1.02
CA VAL A 50 13.82 -0.28 0.10
C VAL A 50 13.74 -1.81 0.17
N GLY A 51 13.64 -2.47 -0.98
CA GLY A 51 13.68 -3.93 -1.10
C GLY A 51 14.97 -4.52 -0.54
N LYS A 52 16.13 -3.99 -0.98
CA LYS A 52 17.45 -4.40 -0.48
C LYS A 52 17.63 -4.16 1.02
N PHE A 53 17.12 -3.03 1.53
CA PHE A 53 17.09 -2.79 2.97
C PHE A 53 16.27 -3.87 3.71
N GLY A 54 15.11 -4.24 3.16
CA GLY A 54 14.27 -5.31 3.71
C GLY A 54 14.95 -6.68 3.72
N GLU A 55 15.63 -7.05 2.63
CA GLU A 55 16.40 -8.30 2.54
C GLU A 55 17.45 -8.40 3.65
N ILE A 56 18.25 -7.34 3.85
CA ILE A 56 19.27 -7.30 4.91
C ILE A 56 18.60 -7.40 6.30
N LEU A 57 17.57 -6.60 6.54
CA LEU A 57 16.89 -6.55 7.84
C LEU A 57 16.26 -7.90 8.21
N PHE A 58 15.58 -8.55 7.26
CA PHE A 58 14.92 -9.84 7.50
C PHE A 58 15.95 -10.95 7.66
N HIS A 59 17.02 -10.96 6.87
CA HIS A 59 18.11 -11.91 7.04
C HIS A 59 18.73 -11.84 8.45
N GLU A 60 18.95 -10.63 8.98
CA GLU A 60 19.58 -10.46 10.30
C GLU A 60 18.62 -10.67 11.48
N MET A 61 17.35 -10.25 11.33
CA MET A 61 16.44 -10.08 12.47
C MET A 61 15.16 -10.90 12.39
N TYR A 62 14.82 -11.46 11.22
CA TYR A 62 13.64 -12.30 11.02
C TYR A 62 13.88 -13.42 9.98
N PRO A 63 14.91 -14.27 10.17
CA PRO A 63 15.39 -15.20 9.13
C PRO A 63 14.37 -16.29 8.75
N ASP A 64 13.39 -16.55 9.61
CA ASP A 64 12.35 -17.54 9.33
C ASP A 64 11.31 -17.05 8.31
N ALA A 65 11.21 -15.73 8.05
CA ALA A 65 10.25 -15.14 7.13
C ALA A 65 10.92 -14.78 5.79
N GLU A 66 10.31 -15.19 4.69
CA GLU A 66 10.78 -14.84 3.35
C GLU A 66 10.42 -13.39 3.02
N ILE A 67 11.36 -12.64 2.43
CA ILE A 67 11.09 -11.31 1.87
C ILE A 67 11.51 -11.24 0.41
N SER A 68 10.71 -10.57 -0.41
CA SER A 68 11.04 -10.26 -1.80
C SER A 68 10.38 -8.95 -2.23
N TYR A 69 10.81 -8.40 -3.36
CA TYR A 69 10.18 -7.24 -3.98
C TYR A 69 10.06 -7.43 -5.48
N THR A 70 8.98 -6.89 -6.08
CA THR A 70 8.67 -7.08 -7.50
C THR A 70 7.84 -5.93 -8.06
N THR A 71 7.79 -5.81 -9.38
CA THR A 71 6.86 -4.94 -10.11
C THR A 71 5.82 -5.74 -10.88
N ASP A 72 5.80 -7.07 -10.72
CA ASP A 72 4.82 -7.98 -11.34
C ASP A 72 3.66 -8.27 -10.38
N GLU A 73 2.44 -7.86 -10.77
CA GLU A 73 1.24 -7.99 -9.95
C GLU A 73 0.90 -9.43 -9.60
N LYS A 74 1.07 -10.36 -10.56
CA LYS A 74 0.79 -11.77 -10.32
C LYS A 74 1.70 -12.32 -9.21
N THR A 75 2.99 -12.04 -9.29
CA THR A 75 3.98 -12.44 -8.28
C THR A 75 3.67 -11.81 -6.93
N ALA A 76 3.33 -10.52 -6.91
CA ALA A 76 3.01 -9.78 -5.69
C ALA A 76 1.73 -10.25 -5.00
N TYR A 77 0.68 -10.54 -5.75
CA TYR A 77 -0.66 -10.73 -5.20
C TYR A 77 -1.07 -12.20 -5.07
N THR A 78 -0.28 -13.16 -5.52
CA THR A 78 -0.64 -14.59 -5.41
C THR A 78 -0.50 -15.11 -3.99
N GLY A 79 -1.58 -15.66 -3.44
CA GLY A 79 -1.58 -16.42 -2.18
C GLY A 79 -1.30 -15.58 -0.94
N MET A 80 -1.86 -14.37 -0.87
CA MET A 80 -1.74 -13.43 0.24
C MET A 80 -2.93 -13.52 1.19
N ASP A 81 -2.66 -13.37 2.48
CA ASP A 81 -3.67 -13.24 3.53
C ASP A 81 -4.03 -11.77 3.75
N PHE A 82 -3.04 -10.88 3.69
CA PHE A 82 -3.21 -9.44 3.89
C PHE A 82 -2.46 -8.63 2.84
N ILE A 83 -3.09 -7.57 2.36
CA ILE A 83 -2.51 -6.55 1.50
C ILE A 83 -2.54 -5.22 2.25
N PHE A 84 -1.37 -4.64 2.48
CA PHE A 84 -1.19 -3.33 3.09
C PHE A 84 -1.00 -2.32 1.98
N MET A 85 -1.90 -1.34 1.85
CA MET A 85 -1.92 -0.42 0.71
C MET A 85 -1.54 0.99 1.14
N GLN A 86 -0.45 1.50 0.54
CA GLN A 86 0.14 2.82 0.79
C GLN A 86 0.64 3.52 -0.46
N MET A 87 0.01 3.22 -1.60
CA MET A 87 0.30 3.88 -2.86
C MET A 87 0.03 5.39 -2.78
N ARG A 88 0.77 6.15 -3.61
CA ARG A 88 0.53 7.56 -3.89
C ARG A 88 0.53 7.79 -5.39
N SER A 89 -0.67 7.83 -5.98
CA SER A 89 -0.87 8.10 -7.40
C SER A 89 -0.32 9.47 -7.80
N GLY A 90 0.61 9.49 -8.75
CA GLY A 90 1.33 10.69 -9.19
C GLY A 90 2.53 11.08 -8.32
N GLY A 91 2.87 10.31 -7.28
CA GLY A 91 4.07 10.56 -6.47
C GLY A 91 4.11 11.95 -5.81
N LEU A 92 5.31 12.42 -5.50
CA LEU A 92 5.51 13.74 -4.90
C LEU A 92 5.35 14.89 -5.91
N GLU A 93 5.58 14.64 -7.20
CA GLU A 93 5.34 15.62 -8.25
C GLU A 93 3.85 15.93 -8.40
N GLY A 94 2.99 14.92 -8.35
CA GLY A 94 1.54 15.09 -8.34
C GLY A 94 1.09 15.92 -7.13
N ARG A 95 1.60 15.59 -5.93
CA ARG A 95 1.35 16.38 -4.72
C ARG A 95 1.82 17.83 -4.86
N TRP A 96 3.02 18.03 -5.40
CA TRP A 96 3.57 19.36 -5.62
C TRP A 96 2.64 20.18 -6.52
N SER A 97 2.15 19.59 -7.62
CA SER A 97 1.18 20.23 -8.50
C SER A 97 -0.14 20.54 -7.79
N ASP A 98 -0.69 19.60 -7.01
CA ASP A 98 -1.94 19.79 -6.27
C ASP A 98 -1.86 20.99 -5.33
N GLU A 99 -0.74 21.12 -4.61
CA GLU A 99 -0.53 22.19 -3.65
C GLU A 99 -0.26 23.53 -4.37
N HIS A 100 0.64 23.57 -5.35
CA HIS A 100 1.08 24.82 -5.98
C HIS A 100 0.04 25.41 -6.93
N THR A 101 -0.68 24.59 -7.70
CA THR A 101 -1.76 25.09 -8.56
C THR A 101 -2.87 25.74 -7.73
N CYS A 102 -3.19 25.18 -6.54
CA CYS A 102 -4.13 25.82 -5.62
C CYS A 102 -3.61 27.20 -5.16
N PHE A 103 -2.33 27.29 -4.79
CA PHE A 103 -1.72 28.55 -4.37
C PHE A 103 -1.72 29.60 -5.49
N ASP A 104 -1.46 29.21 -6.74
CA ASP A 104 -1.49 30.10 -7.91
C ASP A 104 -2.89 30.73 -8.12
N HIS A 105 -3.94 30.04 -7.67
CA HIS A 105 -5.32 30.53 -7.69
C HIS A 105 -5.78 31.18 -6.38
N GLY A 106 -4.88 31.41 -5.43
CA GLY A 106 -5.17 32.09 -4.16
C GLY A 106 -6.00 31.25 -3.18
N ILE A 107 -6.02 29.93 -3.34
CA ILE A 107 -6.70 28.99 -2.44
C ILE A 107 -5.69 28.05 -1.75
N ILE A 108 -6.11 27.41 -0.66
CA ILE A 108 -5.24 26.51 0.11
C ILE A 108 -4.92 25.27 -0.73
N GLY A 109 -3.62 25.05 -0.97
CA GLY A 109 -3.09 23.78 -1.44
C GLY A 109 -2.78 22.84 -0.29
N GLN A 110 -3.48 21.71 -0.22
CA GLN A 110 -3.25 20.69 0.80
C GLN A 110 -3.52 19.30 0.21
N GLU A 111 -2.79 18.30 0.71
CA GLU A 111 -2.74 16.94 0.18
C GLU A 111 -4.09 16.21 0.08
N THR A 112 -4.99 16.37 1.05
CA THR A 112 -6.23 15.58 1.19
C THR A 112 -7.51 16.40 1.31
N VAL A 113 -7.39 17.72 1.39
CA VAL A 113 -8.49 18.67 1.59
C VAL A 113 -8.49 19.73 0.47
N GLY A 114 -9.68 20.23 0.14
CA GLY A 114 -9.84 21.26 -0.90
C GLY A 114 -9.59 20.73 -2.31
N ALA A 115 -9.26 21.64 -3.23
CA ALA A 115 -9.07 21.30 -4.64
C ALA A 115 -7.86 20.36 -4.86
N GLY A 116 -6.78 20.52 -4.08
CA GLY A 116 -5.63 19.62 -4.12
C GLY A 116 -5.98 18.20 -3.70
N GLY A 117 -6.67 18.05 -2.57
CA GLY A 117 -7.18 16.76 -2.11
C GLY A 117 -8.15 16.09 -3.10
N MET A 118 -9.00 16.87 -3.74
CA MET A 118 -9.89 16.37 -4.80
C MET A 118 -9.10 15.87 -6.01
N ALA A 119 -8.10 16.63 -6.48
CA ALA A 119 -7.25 16.24 -7.60
C ALA A 119 -6.48 14.96 -7.29
N TYR A 120 -5.90 14.85 -6.09
CA TYR A 120 -5.24 13.63 -5.64
C TYR A 120 -6.22 12.45 -5.61
N GLY A 121 -7.42 12.63 -5.04
CA GLY A 121 -8.46 11.61 -4.99
C GLY A 121 -8.85 11.11 -6.38
N MET A 122 -9.03 12.01 -7.35
CA MET A 122 -9.38 11.64 -8.72
C MET A 122 -8.30 10.78 -9.39
N ARG A 123 -7.01 11.01 -9.10
CA ARG A 123 -5.93 10.13 -9.58
C ARG A 123 -5.95 8.77 -8.88
N SER A 124 -6.21 8.74 -7.58
CA SER A 124 -6.14 7.52 -6.78
C SER A 124 -7.30 6.54 -6.97
N ILE A 125 -8.49 7.01 -7.39
CA ILE A 125 -9.65 6.12 -7.60
C ILE A 125 -9.33 4.99 -8.58
N GLY A 126 -8.78 5.33 -9.75
CA GLY A 126 -8.50 4.37 -10.82
C GLY A 126 -7.47 3.33 -10.39
N ASP A 127 -6.33 3.78 -9.86
CA ASP A 127 -5.24 2.91 -9.41
C ASP A 127 -5.70 1.97 -8.29
N MET A 128 -6.51 2.47 -7.35
CA MET A 128 -7.02 1.65 -6.25
C MET A 128 -8.02 0.59 -6.72
N ILE A 129 -8.96 0.95 -7.61
CA ILE A 129 -9.90 -0.02 -8.20
C ILE A 129 -9.16 -1.10 -8.97
N HIS A 130 -8.18 -0.71 -9.79
CA HIS A 130 -7.32 -1.64 -10.53
C HIS A 130 -6.59 -2.60 -9.57
N ALA A 131 -5.94 -2.06 -8.54
CA ALA A 131 -5.23 -2.87 -7.56
C ALA A 131 -6.15 -3.89 -6.87
N ILE A 132 -7.37 -3.48 -6.47
CA ILE A 132 -8.33 -4.38 -5.82
C ILE A 132 -8.78 -5.50 -6.76
N HIS A 133 -9.07 -5.22 -8.03
CA HIS A 133 -9.38 -6.27 -9.01
C HIS A 133 -8.23 -7.26 -9.16
N ALA A 134 -6.99 -6.78 -9.32
CA ALA A 134 -5.80 -7.62 -9.45
C ALA A 134 -5.58 -8.48 -8.19
N ILE A 135 -5.71 -7.89 -7.00
CA ILE A 135 -5.65 -8.61 -5.72
C ILE A 135 -6.71 -9.71 -5.68
N ARG A 136 -7.95 -9.41 -6.05
CA ARG A 136 -9.04 -10.41 -6.01
C ARG A 136 -8.86 -11.54 -7.02
N GLN A 137 -8.19 -11.28 -8.14
CA GLN A 137 -7.83 -12.31 -9.11
C GLN A 137 -6.84 -13.33 -8.52
N TYR A 138 -5.83 -12.89 -7.77
CA TYR A 138 -4.74 -13.75 -7.30
C TYR A 138 -4.86 -14.19 -5.83
N SER A 139 -5.64 -13.45 -5.04
CA SER A 139 -5.95 -13.69 -3.63
C SER A 139 -7.37 -13.24 -3.28
N PRO A 140 -8.40 -14.01 -3.71
CA PRO A 140 -9.81 -13.64 -3.54
C PRO A 140 -10.23 -13.46 -2.09
N ASN A 141 -9.49 -14.05 -1.14
CA ASN A 141 -9.79 -14.00 0.28
C ASN A 141 -8.87 -13.04 1.07
N ALA A 142 -7.93 -12.32 0.44
CA ALA A 142 -7.04 -11.43 1.18
C ALA A 142 -7.82 -10.27 1.84
N TRP A 143 -7.40 -9.86 3.03
CA TRP A 143 -7.82 -8.57 3.58
C TRP A 143 -7.01 -7.44 2.96
N CYS A 144 -7.69 -6.43 2.41
CA CYS A 144 -7.07 -5.22 1.90
C CYS A 144 -7.17 -4.15 3.00
N LEU A 145 -6.04 -3.85 3.63
CA LEU A 145 -5.88 -2.81 4.64
C LEU A 145 -5.40 -1.54 3.93
N ASN A 146 -6.35 -0.69 3.56
CA ASN A 146 -6.09 0.55 2.84
C ASN A 146 -5.88 1.72 3.81
N TYR A 147 -4.67 2.25 3.82
CA TYR A 147 -4.29 3.49 4.52
C TYR A 147 -3.73 4.53 3.54
N SER A 148 -3.93 4.33 2.23
CA SER A 148 -3.70 5.36 1.23
C SER A 148 -4.75 6.46 1.34
N ASN A 149 -4.27 7.70 1.27
CA ASN A 149 -5.11 8.87 1.16
C ASN A 149 -5.46 9.21 -0.30
N PRO A 150 -6.46 10.08 -0.56
CA PRO A 150 -7.38 10.66 0.41
C PRO A 150 -8.50 9.67 0.76
N ALA A 151 -8.49 9.19 2.01
CA ALA A 151 -9.26 8.01 2.42
C ALA A 151 -10.76 8.18 2.18
N ALA A 152 -11.33 9.36 2.38
CA ALA A 152 -12.77 9.60 2.19
C ALA A 152 -13.23 9.40 0.75
N ILE A 153 -12.51 9.97 -0.23
CA ILE A 153 -12.85 9.87 -1.65
C ILE A 153 -12.66 8.43 -2.13
N VAL A 154 -11.51 7.84 -1.79
CA VAL A 154 -11.17 6.48 -2.23
C VAL A 154 -12.11 5.45 -1.59
N ALA A 155 -12.42 5.57 -0.30
CA ALA A 155 -13.35 4.66 0.37
C ALA A 155 -14.75 4.73 -0.23
N GLU A 156 -15.25 5.92 -0.59
CA GLU A 156 -16.55 6.05 -1.26
C GLU A 156 -16.55 5.41 -2.66
N ALA A 157 -15.46 5.58 -3.42
CA ALA A 157 -15.31 4.92 -4.71
C ALA A 157 -15.30 3.39 -4.58
N LEU A 158 -14.51 2.86 -3.64
CA LEU A 158 -14.45 1.41 -3.38
C LEU A 158 -15.78 0.86 -2.86
N ARG A 159 -16.52 1.62 -2.04
CA ARG A 159 -17.85 1.22 -1.56
C ARG A 159 -18.85 1.09 -2.71
N ARG A 160 -18.74 1.93 -3.75
CA ARG A 160 -19.61 1.87 -4.94
C ARG A 160 -19.22 0.74 -5.88
N GLU A 161 -17.92 0.56 -6.11
CA GLU A 161 -17.41 -0.44 -7.06
C GLU A 161 -17.46 -1.87 -6.48
N PHE A 162 -17.19 -2.02 -5.18
CA PHE A 162 -17.11 -3.31 -4.49
C PHE A 162 -18.09 -3.41 -3.31
N PRO A 163 -19.41 -3.22 -3.51
CA PRO A 163 -20.38 -3.13 -2.41
C PRO A 163 -20.48 -4.41 -1.56
N ASP A 164 -20.18 -5.55 -2.16
CA ASP A 164 -20.26 -6.86 -1.52
C ASP A 164 -18.93 -7.34 -0.93
N ASP A 165 -17.82 -6.64 -1.23
CA ASP A 165 -16.51 -6.99 -0.70
C ASP A 165 -16.36 -6.52 0.76
N LYS A 166 -16.50 -7.45 1.70
CA LYS A 166 -16.38 -7.19 3.13
C LYS A 166 -14.94 -7.25 3.66
N ARG A 167 -13.96 -7.41 2.76
CA ARG A 167 -12.53 -7.53 3.11
C ARG A 167 -11.70 -6.35 2.65
N ILE A 168 -12.34 -5.21 2.40
CA ILE A 168 -11.68 -3.91 2.19
C ILE A 168 -11.90 -3.08 3.45
N LEU A 169 -10.80 -2.76 4.13
CA LEU A 169 -10.81 -1.98 5.36
C LEU A 169 -10.04 -0.68 5.11
N ASN A 170 -10.75 0.44 5.15
CA ASN A 170 -10.18 1.78 4.99
C ASN A 170 -9.93 2.37 6.38
N ILE A 171 -8.70 2.80 6.66
CA ILE A 171 -8.28 3.37 7.93
C ILE A 171 -7.44 4.63 7.73
N CYS A 172 -7.40 5.47 8.77
CA CYS A 172 -6.62 6.69 8.81
C CYS A 172 -5.87 6.75 10.15
N ASP A 173 -4.65 7.30 10.15
CA ASP A 173 -3.80 7.50 11.32
C ASP A 173 -3.81 8.94 11.84
N GLN A 174 -4.55 9.84 11.17
CA GLN A 174 -4.71 11.26 11.51
C GLN A 174 -5.80 11.53 12.54
#